data_AF-A0A6M1SHF4-F1
#
_entry.id   AF-A0A6M1SHF4-F1
#
_cell.length_a   1.000
_cell.length_b   1.000
_cell.length_c   1.000
_cell.angle_alpha   90.00
_cell.angle_beta   90.00
_cell.angle_gamma   90.00
#
_symmetry.space_group_name_H-M   'P 1'
#
loop_
_entity.id
_entity.type
_entity.pdbx_description
1 polymer ?
#
loop_
_entity_poly.entity_id
_entity_poly.type
_entity_poly.pdbx_seq_one_letter_code
_entity_poly.pdbx_strand_id
1 'polypeptide(L)'
;MISMQTRSDQTAEALEVINDTLDSFIAEGPTEDELARAKRQLLGQFVLGTASNSAIVGQLAANGFYGLPPDQFQQLISDIESLTLEEIRSVLQQRLPADQRLIITLGQTPEDEA
;
A
#
# COMPACT_ATOMS: atom_id res chain seq x y z
N MET A 1 -4.49 -1.00 -4.32
CA MET A 1 -5.33 -1.93 -5.09
C MET A 1 -4.83 -3.33 -4.79
N ILE A 2 -5.70 -4.22 -4.32
CA ILE A 2 -5.36 -5.63 -4.11
C ILE A 2 -5.84 -6.39 -5.35
N SER A 3 -4.96 -7.18 -5.96
CA SER A 3 -5.28 -8.00 -7.12
C SER A 3 -4.75 -9.41 -6.91
N MET A 4 -5.60 -10.41 -7.08
CA MET A 4 -5.23 -11.83 -6.95
C MET A 4 -5.88 -12.62 -8.08
N GLN A 5 -5.22 -13.70 -8.48
CA GLN A 5 -5.76 -14.71 -9.39
C GLN A 5 -5.71 -16.07 -8.70
N THR A 6 -6.77 -16.85 -8.86
CA THR A 6 -6.92 -18.18 -8.25
C THR A 6 -7.72 -19.08 -9.18
N ARG A 7 -7.83 -20.37 -8.86
CA ARG A 7 -8.70 -21.30 -9.58
C ARG A 7 -10.17 -20.95 -9.31
N SER A 8 -11.04 -21.11 -10.30
CA SER A 8 -12.45 -20.65 -10.23
C SER A 8 -13.21 -21.18 -9.00
N ASP A 9 -12.99 -22.44 -8.65
CA ASP A 9 -13.58 -23.14 -7.50
C ASP A 9 -13.12 -22.59 -6.14
N GLN A 10 -11.94 -21.94 -6.09
CA GLN A 10 -11.38 -21.35 -4.87
C GLN A 10 -11.63 -19.85 -4.75
N THR A 11 -12.44 -19.26 -5.65
CA THR A 11 -12.67 -17.80 -5.65
C THR A 11 -13.29 -17.32 -4.34
N ALA A 12 -14.27 -18.05 -3.80
CA ALA A 12 -14.94 -17.69 -2.56
C ALA A 12 -13.99 -17.74 -1.36
N GLU A 13 -13.23 -18.84 -1.24
CA GLU A 13 -12.23 -19.03 -0.18
C GLU A 13 -11.13 -17.96 -0.26
N ALA A 14 -10.61 -17.67 -1.45
CA ALA A 14 -9.60 -16.63 -1.63
C ALA A 14 -10.15 -15.24 -1.24
N LEU A 15 -11.40 -14.95 -1.57
CA LEU A 15 -12.02 -13.67 -1.22
C LEU A 15 -12.23 -13.54 0.30
N GLU A 16 -12.63 -14.61 0.97
CA GLU A 16 -12.75 -14.67 2.44
C GLU A 16 -11.40 -14.39 3.09
N VAL A 17 -10.35 -15.13 2.69
CA VAL A 17 -9.00 -14.96 3.24
C VAL A 17 -8.47 -13.54 3.02
N ILE A 18 -8.71 -12.93 1.84
CA ILE A 18 -8.31 -11.55 1.57
C ILE A 18 -9.00 -10.58 2.52
N ASN A 19 -10.32 -10.70 2.70
CA ASN A 19 -11.07 -9.79 3.56
C ASN A 19 -10.65 -9.96 5.02
N ASP A 20 -10.56 -11.20 5.52
CA ASP A 20 -10.16 -11.48 6.90
C ASP A 20 -8.76 -10.97 7.20
N THR A 21 -7.82 -11.17 6.28
CA THR A 21 -6.44 -10.69 6.44
C THR A 21 -6.41 -9.16 6.43
N LEU A 22 -7.16 -8.52 5.53
CA LEU A 22 -7.23 -7.07 5.44
C LEU A 22 -7.89 -6.45 6.67
N ASP A 23 -8.99 -7.02 7.15
CA ASP A 23 -9.70 -6.58 8.35
C ASP A 23 -8.82 -6.70 9.58
N SER A 24 -8.15 -7.85 9.75
CA SER A 24 -7.21 -8.07 10.85
C SER A 24 -6.05 -7.06 10.79
N PHE A 25 -5.48 -6.82 9.60
CA PHE A 25 -4.38 -5.88 9.43
C PHE A 25 -4.80 -4.42 9.70
N ILE A 26 -6.02 -4.02 9.32
CA ILE A 26 -6.55 -2.69 9.63
C ILE A 26 -6.80 -2.53 11.14
N ALA A 27 -7.28 -3.59 11.80
CA ALA A 27 -7.56 -3.57 13.23
C ALA A 27 -6.27 -3.52 14.08
N GLU A 28 -5.32 -4.40 13.79
CA GLU A 28 -4.11 -4.61 14.60
C GLU A 28 -2.97 -3.67 14.18
N GLY A 29 -2.87 -3.37 12.88
CA GLY A 29 -1.73 -2.71 12.26
C GLY A 29 -0.54 -3.65 12.06
N PRO A 30 0.58 -3.14 11.51
CA PRO A 30 1.79 -3.94 11.33
C PRO A 30 2.48 -4.23 12.66
N THR A 31 3.32 -5.25 12.66
CA THR A 31 4.29 -5.51 13.74
C THR A 31 5.49 -4.55 13.65
N GLU A 32 6.26 -4.42 14.74
CA GLU A 32 7.50 -3.63 14.75
C GLU A 32 8.50 -4.09 13.69
N ASP A 33 8.65 -5.41 13.52
CA ASP A 33 9.54 -5.99 12.52
C ASP A 33 9.09 -5.69 11.08
N GLU A 34 7.78 -5.74 10.82
CA GLU A 34 7.21 -5.37 9.53
C GLU A 34 7.41 -3.90 9.21
N LEU A 35 7.18 -3.02 10.19
CA LEU A 35 7.44 -1.59 10.05
C LEU A 35 8.92 -1.34 9.76
N ALA A 36 9.83 -1.96 10.52
CA ALA A 36 11.27 -1.81 10.32
C ALA A 36 11.74 -2.33 8.96
N ARG A 37 11.14 -3.42 8.44
CA ARG A 37 11.40 -3.92 7.08
C ARG A 37 10.88 -2.96 6.02
N ALA A 38 9.64 -2.48 6.18
CA ALA A 38 9.00 -1.57 5.23
C ALA A 38 9.77 -0.24 5.12
N LYS A 39 10.16 0.36 6.25
CA LYS A 39 10.99 1.58 6.28
C LYS A 39 12.28 1.40 5.49
N ARG A 40 13.03 0.31 5.75
CA ARG A 40 14.27 0.00 5.01
C ARG A 40 14.03 -0.19 3.52
N GLN A 41 12.96 -0.89 3.14
CA GLN A 41 12.63 -1.09 1.73
C GLN A 41 12.31 0.23 1.03
N LEU A 42 11.48 1.09 1.63
CA LEU A 42 11.10 2.39 1.06
C LEU A 42 12.31 3.31 0.91
N LEU A 43 13.15 3.41 1.96
CA LEU A 43 14.38 4.21 1.91
C LEU A 43 15.36 3.67 0.85
N GLY A 44 15.51 2.35 0.74
CA GLY A 44 16.33 1.74 -0.30
C GLY A 44 15.82 2.01 -1.72
N GLN A 45 14.50 1.96 -1.94
CA GLN A 45 13.88 2.30 -3.22
C GLN A 45 14.07 3.78 -3.57
N PHE A 46 14.00 4.67 -2.58
CA PHE A 46 14.23 6.10 -2.76
C PHE A 46 15.64 6.40 -3.27
N VAL A 47 16.67 5.75 -2.72
CA VAL A 47 18.06 5.87 -3.20
C VAL A 47 18.17 5.43 -4.66
N LEU A 48 17.53 4.32 -5.04
CA LEU A 48 17.57 3.83 -6.42
C LEU A 48 16.81 4.75 -7.39
N GLY A 49 15.68 5.31 -6.95
CA GLY A 49 14.86 6.24 -7.71
C GLY A 49 15.51 7.61 -7.93
N THR A 50 16.62 7.91 -7.25
CA THR A 50 17.38 9.16 -7.39
C THR A 50 18.78 8.95 -7.96
N ALA A 51 19.08 7.75 -8.48
CA ALA A 51 20.40 7.36 -8.95
C ALA A 51 20.81 7.94 -10.33
N SER A 52 19.91 8.67 -11.02
CA SER A 52 20.20 9.27 -12.34
C SER A 52 19.63 10.68 -12.46
N ASN A 53 20.27 11.52 -13.29
CA ASN A 53 19.82 12.88 -13.53
C ASN A 53 18.40 12.94 -14.10
N SER A 54 18.02 12.02 -14.99
CA SER A 54 16.67 11.97 -15.55
C SER A 54 15.62 11.65 -14.48
N ALA A 55 15.93 10.75 -13.54
CA ALA A 55 15.03 10.41 -12.44
C ALA A 55 14.88 11.59 -11.46
N ILE A 56 15.98 12.26 -11.12
CA ILE A 56 15.98 13.47 -10.27
C ILE A 56 15.12 14.57 -10.92
N VAL A 57 15.32 14.86 -12.21
CA VAL A 57 14.54 15.88 -12.93
C VAL A 57 13.06 15.51 -12.98
N GLY A 58 12.72 14.25 -13.25
CA GLY A 58 11.32 13.80 -13.28
C GLY A 58 10.63 14.01 -11.93
N GLN A 59 11.33 13.74 -10.84
CA GLN A 59 10.76 13.89 -9.51
C GLN A 59 10.68 15.34 -9.06
N LEU A 60 11.66 16.18 -9.39
CA LEU A 60 11.58 17.64 -9.21
C LEU A 60 10.42 18.26 -10.02
N ALA A 61 10.21 17.80 -11.26
CA ALA A 61 9.11 18.26 -12.09
C ALA A 61 7.75 17.88 -11.48
N ALA A 62 7.62 16.65 -10.96
CA ALA A 62 6.42 16.23 -10.24
C ALA A 62 6.19 17.07 -8.98
N ASN A 63 7.23 17.30 -8.17
CA ASN A 63 7.13 18.15 -6.97
C ASN A 63 6.69 19.57 -7.33
N GLY A 64 7.30 20.18 -8.36
CA GLY A 64 6.91 21.50 -8.83
C GLY A 64 5.48 21.55 -9.37
N PHE A 65 5.05 20.51 -10.10
CA PHE A 65 3.68 20.40 -10.63
C PHE A 65 2.63 20.31 -9.51
N TYR A 66 2.89 19.51 -8.47
CA TYR A 66 2.01 19.39 -7.31
C TYR A 66 2.20 20.49 -6.26
N GLY A 67 3.09 21.47 -6.50
CA GLY A 67 3.35 22.58 -5.59
C GLY A 67 3.99 22.17 -4.26
N LEU A 68 4.75 21.07 -4.24
CA LEU A 68 5.42 20.57 -3.05
C LEU A 68 6.64 21.44 -2.69
N PRO A 69 7.02 21.50 -1.40
CA PRO A 69 8.20 22.21 -0.94
C PRO A 69 9.50 21.75 -1.65
N PRO A 70 10.48 22.64 -1.83
CA PRO A 70 11.75 22.29 -2.48
C PRO A 70 12.60 21.30 -1.65
N ASP A 71 12.39 21.24 -0.33
CA ASP A 71 13.06 20.34 0.61
C ASP A 71 12.29 19.03 0.86
N GLN A 72 11.23 18.76 0.08
CA GLN A 72 10.37 17.58 0.21
C GLN A 72 11.15 16.25 0.23
N PHE A 73 12.30 16.17 -0.46
CA PHE A 73 13.13 14.98 -0.48
C PHE A 73 13.77 14.66 0.88
N GLN A 74 14.27 15.68 1.59
CA GLN A 74 14.82 15.52 2.92
C GLN A 74 13.71 15.24 3.94
N GLN A 75 12.59 15.96 3.81
CA GLN A 75 11.42 15.75 4.66
C GLN A 75 10.89 14.32 4.54
N LEU A 76 10.76 13.79 3.33
CA LEU A 76 10.25 12.43 3.10
C LEU A 76 11.05 11.35 3.84
N ILE A 77 12.38 11.45 3.87
CA ILE A 77 13.23 10.51 4.60
C ILE A 77 12.94 10.60 6.11
N SER A 78 12.94 11.82 6.65
CA SER A 78 12.65 12.07 8.06
C SER A 78 11.26 11.57 8.45
N ASP A 79 10.26 11.83 7.61
CA ASP A 79 8.87 11.45 7.85
C ASP A 79 8.73 9.92 7.90
N ILE A 80 9.36 9.20 6.97
CA ILE A 80 9.37 7.72 6.96
C ILE A 80 10.03 7.18 8.22
N GLU A 81 11.14 7.77 8.66
CA GLU A 81 11.85 7.34 9.87
C GLU A 81 11.02 7.59 11.14
N SER A 82 10.28 8.70 11.22
CA SER A 82 9.48 9.06 12.39
C SER A 82 8.16 8.29 12.54
N LEU A 83 7.68 7.62 11.49
CA LEU A 83 6.39 6.90 11.52
C LEU A 83 6.28 5.93 12.69
N THR A 84 5.18 6.02 13.42
CA THR A 84 4.84 5.11 14.52
C THR A 84 3.77 4.10 14.14
N LEU A 85 3.71 2.98 14.88
CA LEU A 85 2.66 1.98 14.68
C LEU A 85 1.24 2.54 14.93
N GLU A 86 1.11 3.46 15.88
CA GLU A 86 -0.17 4.08 16.23
C GLU A 86 -0.69 4.98 15.11
N GLU A 87 0.17 5.82 14.53
CA GLU A 87 -0.19 6.66 13.38
C GLU A 87 -0.62 5.80 12.19
N ILE A 88 0.12 4.72 11.91
CA ILE A 88 -0.20 3.80 10.82
C ILE A 88 -1.57 3.17 11.04
N ARG A 89 -1.82 2.63 12.25
CA ARG A 89 -3.12 2.01 12.58
C ARG A 89 -4.26 3.02 12.46
N SER A 90 -4.07 4.23 12.98
CA SER A 90 -5.07 5.29 12.92
C SER A 90 -5.41 5.66 11.47
N VAL A 91 -4.40 5.80 10.61
CA VAL A 91 -4.60 6.11 9.18
C VAL A 91 -5.28 4.95 8.45
N LEU A 92 -4.89 3.70 8.72
CA LEU A 92 -5.53 2.53 8.11
C LEU A 92 -7.04 2.50 8.42
N GLN A 93 -7.42 2.70 9.68
CA GLN A 93 -8.82 2.72 10.10
C GLN A 93 -9.61 3.89 9.49
N GLN A 94 -8.99 5.06 9.34
CA GLN A 94 -9.62 6.24 8.75
C GLN A 94 -9.77 6.15 7.23
N ARG A 95 -8.81 5.51 6.54
CA ARG A 95 -8.72 5.54 5.07
C ARG A 95 -9.24 4.29 4.39
N LEU A 96 -9.38 3.18 5.10
CA LEU A 96 -9.83 1.90 4.55
C LEU A 96 -11.08 1.36 5.27
N PRO A 97 -12.17 2.13 5.33
CA PRO A 97 -13.39 1.65 5.98
C PRO A 97 -14.01 0.51 5.14
N ALA A 98 -14.47 -0.54 5.83
CA ALA A 98 -14.90 -1.79 5.18
C ALA A 98 -16.13 -1.61 4.27
N ASP A 99 -16.99 -0.64 4.58
CA ASP A 99 -18.20 -0.30 3.83
C ASP A 99 -17.93 0.37 2.48
N GLN A 100 -16.71 0.86 2.24
CA GLN A 100 -16.30 1.50 0.98
C GLN A 100 -15.47 0.57 0.08
N ARG A 101 -15.43 -0.74 0.38
CA ARG A 101 -14.70 -1.72 -0.44
C ARG A 101 -15.46 -2.02 -1.73
N LEU A 102 -14.80 -1.76 -2.85
CA LEU A 102 -15.25 -2.24 -4.17
C LEU A 102 -14.52 -3.52 -4.52
N ILE A 103 -15.28 -4.60 -4.72
CA ILE A 103 -14.77 -5.91 -5.10
C ILE A 103 -15.22 -6.21 -6.53
N ILE A 104 -14.26 -6.53 -7.40
CA ILE A 104 -14.51 -6.92 -8.79
C ILE A 104 -13.91 -8.30 -8.99
N THR A 105 -14.76 -9.27 -9.32
CA THR A 105 -14.35 -10.63 -9.65
C THR A 105 -14.57 -10.87 -11.15
N LEU A 106 -13.67 -11.63 -11.76
CA LEU A 106 -13.74 -12.02 -13.16
C LEU A 106 -13.35 -13.51 -13.28
N GLY A 107 -14.29 -14.34 -13.71
CA GLY A 107 -14.12 -15.80 -13.76
C GLY A 107 -15.47 -16.52 -13.93
N GLN A 108 -15.45 -17.85 -14.00
CA GLN A 108 -16.66 -18.66 -14.06
C GLN A 108 -17.25 -18.77 -12.65
N THR A 109 -18.54 -18.48 -12.54
CA THR A 109 -19.30 -18.66 -11.29
C THR A 109 -19.73 -20.12 -11.22
N PRO A 110 -19.81 -20.77 -10.05
CA PRO A 110 -20.33 -22.14 -9.95
C PRO A 110 -21.74 -22.33 -10.54
N GLU A 111 -22.51 -21.25 -10.70
CA GLU A 111 -23.81 -21.25 -11.37
C GLU A 111 -23.74 -21.38 -12.90
N ASP A 112 -22.58 -21.10 -13.53
CA ASP A 112 -22.41 -21.14 -14.98
C ASP A 112 -22.21 -22.58 -15.53
N GLU A 113 -22.05 -23.58 -14.65
CA GLU A 113 -21.90 -25.00 -15.02
C GLU A 113 -23.20 -25.84 -14.89
N ALA A 114 -24.33 -25.22 -14.53
CA ALA A 114 -25.65 -25.88 -14.40
C ALA A 114 -26.49 -25.78 -15.69
#